data_AF-A0A858R3A0-F1
#
_entry.id   AF-A0A858R3A0-F1
#
_cell.length_a   1.000
_cell.length_b   1.000
_cell.length_c   1.000
_cell.angle_alpha   90.00
_cell.angle_beta   90.00
_cell.angle_gamma   90.00
#
_symmetry.space_group_name_H-M   'P 1'
#
loop_
_entity.id
_entity.type
_entity.pdbx_description
1 polymer ?
#
loop_
_entity_poly.entity_id
_entity_poly.type
_entity_poly.pdbx_seq_one_letter_code
_entity_poly.pdbx_strand_id
1 'polypeptide(L)' 'MARHNLDRPLPADDPTDAALTEEALAELDSGMGIPLADIKAWVESWGTDDELPPPEARRFR' A
#
# COMPACT_ATOMS: atom_id res chain seq x y z
N MET A 1 12.95 26.86 -1.67
CA MET A 1 13.35 25.78 -0.75
C MET A 1 12.11 25.34 0.02
N ALA A 2 11.47 24.23 -0.39
CA ALA A 2 10.27 23.73 0.25
C ALA A 2 10.64 23.01 1.55
N ARG A 3 10.08 23.44 2.68
CA ARG A 3 10.30 22.84 4.00
C ARG A 3 8.98 22.29 4.54
N HIS A 4 9.01 21.00 4.85
CA HIS A 4 8.29 20.29 5.92
C HIS A 4 6.75 20.31 5.92
N ASN A 5 6.14 19.25 5.38
CA ASN A 5 4.70 18.94 5.51
C ASN A 5 4.43 17.89 6.63
N LEU A 6 5.25 17.80 7.68
CA LEU A 6 5.05 16.83 8.77
C LEU A 6 4.35 17.41 10.02
N ASP A 7 4.13 18.72 10.08
CA ASP A 7 3.42 19.39 11.19
C ASP A 7 1.90 19.56 10.95
N ARG A 8 1.38 19.06 9.83
CA ARG A 8 -0.07 19.07 9.61
C ARG A 8 -0.68 17.96 10.47
N PRO A 9 -1.59 18.26 11.41
CA PRO A 9 -2.31 17.20 12.09
C PRO A 9 -2.98 16.34 11.02
N LEU A 10 -2.76 15.02 11.10
CA LEU A 10 -3.53 14.09 10.29
C LEU A 10 -5.01 14.45 10.52
N PRO A 11 -5.81 14.63 9.46
CA PRO A 11 -7.24 14.82 9.65
C PRO A 11 -7.74 13.69 10.56
N ALA A 12 -8.49 14.03 11.61
CA ALA A 12 -9.18 13.01 12.40
C ALA A 12 -10.00 12.17 11.42
N ASP A 13 -9.89 10.84 11.53
CA ASP A 13 -10.46 9.84 10.62
C ASP A 13 -11.70 10.40 9.92
N ASP A 14 -11.54 10.74 8.64
CA ASP A 14 -12.66 11.16 7.82
C ASP A 14 -13.65 9.97 7.83
N PRO A 15 -14.98 10.14 7.98
CA PRO A 15 -15.93 9.02 7.95
C PRO A 15 -15.81 8.13 6.70
N THR A 16 -15.06 8.55 5.68
CA THR A 16 -14.61 7.74 4.54
C THR A 16 -13.57 6.66 4.90
N ASP A 17 -12.73 6.83 5.91
CA ASP A 17 -11.68 5.88 6.31
C ASP A 17 -12.24 4.57 6.90
N ALA A 18 -13.37 4.64 7.60
CA ALA A 18 -14.01 3.45 8.18
C ALA A 18 -14.58 2.52 7.09
N ALA A 19 -15.21 3.09 6.07
CA ALA A 19 -15.74 2.31 4.93
C ALA A 19 -14.60 1.72 4.08
N LEU A 20 -13.52 2.47 3.84
CA LEU A 20 -12.32 1.98 3.16
C LEU A 20 -11.62 0.86 3.95
N THR A 21 -11.67 0.92 5.28
CA THR A 21 -11.14 -0.15 6.15
C THR A 21 -11.97 -1.43 6.05
N GLU A 22 -13.30 -1.34 5.99
CA GLU A 22 -14.17 -2.51 5.86
C GLU A 22 -13.99 -3.22 4.51
N GLU A 23 -13.88 -2.46 3.41
CA GLU A 23 -13.59 -3.01 2.08
C GLU A 23 -12.23 -3.73 2.03
N ALA A 24 -11.18 -3.11 2.59
CA ALA A 24 -9.86 -3.73 2.67
C ALA A 24 -9.85 -5.03 3.50
N LEU A 25 -10.62 -5.09 4.59
CA LEU A 25 -10.77 -6.32 5.39
C LEU A 25 -11.49 -7.42 4.62
N ALA A 26 -12.52 -7.08 3.84
CA ALA A 26 -13.23 -8.04 2.99
C ALA A 26 -12.32 -8.63 1.88
N GLU A 27 -11.44 -7.81 1.30
CA GLU A 27 -10.45 -8.29 0.32
C GLU A 27 -9.44 -9.26 0.96
N LEU A 28 -8.98 -8.98 2.18
CA LEU A 28 -8.10 -9.89 2.92
C LEU A 28 -8.78 -11.24 3.22
N ASP A 29 -10.05 -11.22 3.62
CA ASP A 29 -10.85 -12.43 3.85
C ASP A 29 -11.07 -13.25 2.56
N SER A 30 -11.07 -12.59 1.39
CA SER A 30 -11.17 -13.26 0.09
C SER A 30 -9.90 -14.04 -0.32
N GLY A 31 -8.82 -13.94 0.45
CA GLY A 31 -7.53 -14.58 0.16
C GLY A 31 -6.75 -13.89 -0.95
N MET A 32 -7.10 -12.65 -1.28
CA MET A 32 -6.39 -11.77 -2.22
C MET A 32 -5.35 -10.93 -1.47
N GLY A 33 -4.13 -10.89 -2.01
CA GLY A 33 -3.07 -10.05 -1.45
C GLY A 33 -1.81 -10.09 -2.28
N ILE A 34 -0.90 -9.18 -1.99
CA ILE A 34 0.43 -9.17 -2.61
C ILE A 34 1.38 -9.92 -1.67
N PRO A 35 2.02 -11.02 -2.11
CA PRO A 35 2.99 -11.69 -1.26
C PRO A 35 4.19 -10.80 -0.96
N LEU A 36 4.67 -10.90 0.28
CA LEU A 36 5.72 -10.04 0.82
C LEU A 36 7.02 -10.05 0.01
N ALA A 37 7.36 -11.19 -0.61
CA ALA A 37 8.55 -11.29 -1.44
C ALA A 37 8.51 -10.35 -2.65
N ASP A 38 7.34 -10.19 -3.28
CA ASP A 38 7.17 -9.35 -4.46
C ASP A 38 7.23 -7.87 -4.09
N ILE A 39 6.63 -7.50 -2.95
CA ILE A 39 6.77 -6.14 -2.39
C ILE A 39 8.23 -5.81 -2.13
N LYS A 40 8.99 -6.74 -1.53
CA LYS A 40 10.42 -6.54 -1.25
C LYS A 40 11.23 -6.37 -2.53
N ALA A 41 11.04 -7.25 -3.50
CA ALA A 41 11.74 -7.18 -4.79
C ALA A 41 11.45 -5.85 -5.51
N TRP A 42 10.20 -5.41 -5.50
CA TRP A 42 9.81 -4.12 -6.07
C TRP A 42 10.50 -2.95 -5.37
N VAL A 43 10.44 -2.86 -4.04
CA VAL A 43 11.08 -1.78 -3.27
C VAL A 43 12.60 -1.77 -3.44
N GLU A 44 13.23 -2.94 -3.50
CA GLU A 44 14.68 -3.09 -3.71
C GLU A 44 15.12 -2.65 -5.11
N SER A 45 14.23 -2.71 -6.10
CA SER A 45 14.53 -2.32 -7.48
C SER A 45 14.50 -0.81 -7.74
N TRP A 46 13.96 -0.01 -6.80
CA TRP A 46 13.79 1.42 -6.99
C TRP A 46 15.12 2.15 -7.17
N GLY A 47 15.19 3.01 -8.20
CA GLY A 47 16.41 3.77 -8.52
C GLY A 47 17.52 2.93 -9.14
N THR A 48 17.20 1.71 -9.61
CA THR A 48 18.09 0.88 -10.43
C THR A 48 17.68 0.92 -11.89
N ASP A 49 18.57 0.51 -12.80
CA ASP A 49 18.23 0.39 -14.23
C ASP A 49 17.18 -0.72 -14.50
N ASP A 50 16.99 -1.63 -13.54
CA ASP A 50 16.05 -2.76 -13.58
C ASP A 50 14.85 -2.55 -12.64
N GLU A 51 14.41 -1.30 -12.47
CA GLU A 51 13.25 -0.98 -11.63
C GLU A 51 11.99 -1.75 -12.07
N LEU A 52 11.40 -2.47 -11.13
CA LEU A 52 10.22 -3.30 -11.36
C LEU A 52 8.94 -2.47 -11.26
N PRO A 53 7.87 -2.84 -11.99
CA PRO A 53 6.56 -2.24 -11.78
C PRO A 53 5.98 -2.65 -10.41
N PRO A 54 5.05 -1.86 -9.85
CA PRO A 54 4.31 -2.24 -8.65
C PRO A 54 3.62 -3.61 -8.86
N PRO A 55 3.76 -4.54 -7.90
CA PRO A 55 3.15 -5.87 -8.03
C PRO A 55 1.63 -5.83 -7.83
N GLU A 56 0.92 -6.72 -8.51
CA GLU A 56 -0.54 -6.86 -8.41
C GLU A 56 -0.95 -7.90 -7.36
N ALA A 57 -2.10 -7.67 -6.72
CA ALA A 57 -2.68 -8.63 -5.79
C ALA A 57 -3.10 -9.91 -6.51
N ARG A 58 -2.86 -11.06 -5.86
CA ARG A 58 -3.29 -12.38 -6.36
C ARG A 58 -3.82 -13.24 -5.23
N ARG A 59 -4.54 -14.30 -5.58
CA ARG A 59 -4.93 -15.31 -4.59
C ARG A 59 -3.71 -16.03 -4.06
N PHE A 60 -3.63 -16.14 -2.74
CA PHE A 60 -2.61 -16.93 -2.04
C PHE A 60 -3.20 -18.14 -1.29
N ARG A 61 -4.52 -18.38 -1.43
CA ARG A 61 -5.25 -19.56 -0.97
C ARG A 61 -6.27 -20.02 -1.99
#